data_AF-A0A1D2U2G2-F1
#
_entry.id   AF-A0A1D2U2G2-F1
#
_cell.length_a   1.000
_cell.length_b   1.000
_cell.length_c   1.000
_cell.angle_alpha   90.00
_cell.angle_beta   90.00
_cell.angle_gamma   90.00
#
_symmetry.space_group_name_H-M   'P 1'
#
loop_
_entity.id
_entity.type
_entity.pdbx_description
1 polymer ?
#
loop_
_entity_poly.entity_id
_entity_poly.type
_entity_poly.pdbx_seq_one_letter_code
_entity_poly.pdbx_strand_id
1 'polypeptide(L)'
;MALTYTAPGSAPVTIDLGERLLWTDEYDWSAAETETAYSTTGALLVDCATRQAGRPISLDGQTGQAWITRAMCDQLRTWKARPGAVFALTVRGSARNVLWLEFSARPVWALIDSEHTPELAYLPMFKFLEV
;
A
#
# COMPACT_ATOMS: atom_id res chain seq x y z
N MET A 1 4.46 -1.84 11.49
CA MET A 1 4.12 -2.47 10.19
C MET A 1 5.36 -2.39 9.34
N ALA A 2 5.66 -3.36 8.49
CA ALA A 2 6.93 -3.37 7.76
C ALA A 2 6.76 -3.70 6.28
N LEU A 3 7.60 -3.12 5.44
CA LEU A 3 7.69 -3.43 4.02
C LEU A 3 9.05 -4.06 3.73
N THR A 4 9.05 -5.26 3.18
CA THR A 4 10.26 -5.99 2.84
C THR A 4 10.36 -6.17 1.32
N TYR A 5 11.54 -5.89 0.78
CA TYR A 5 11.88 -6.13 -0.61
C TYR A 5 13.08 -7.07 -0.70
N THR A 6 12.99 -8.08 -1.56
CA THR A 6 14.11 -8.98 -1.84
C THR A 6 14.47 -8.85 -3.31
N ALA A 7 15.61 -8.22 -3.61
CA ALA A 7 16.12 -8.16 -4.97
C ALA A 7 16.65 -9.55 -5.39
N PRO A 8 16.58 -9.93 -6.68
CA PRO A 8 17.16 -11.17 -7.15
C PRO A 8 18.64 -11.30 -6.76
N GLY A 9 19.01 -12.41 -6.13
CA GLY A 9 20.40 -12.67 -5.70
C GLY A 9 20.90 -11.81 -4.54
N SER A 10 20.02 -11.10 -3.83
CA SER A 10 20.37 -10.25 -2.68
C SER A 10 19.62 -10.66 -1.42
N ALA A 11 20.14 -10.28 -0.25
CA ALA A 11 19.44 -10.44 1.01
C ALA A 11 18.19 -9.51 1.07
N PRO A 12 17.14 -9.90 1.82
CA PRO A 12 15.97 -9.06 2.02
C PRO A 12 16.33 -7.77 2.76
N VAL A 13 15.74 -6.66 2.33
CA VAL A 13 15.83 -5.37 3.00
C VAL A 13 14.44 -5.01 3.52
N THR A 14 14.35 -4.68 4.81
CA THR A 14 13.09 -4.34 5.49
C THR A 14 13.12 -2.89 5.94
N ILE A 15 12.04 -2.16 5.65
CA ILE A 15 11.76 -0.82 6.18
C ILE A 15 10.60 -0.94 7.16
N ASP A 16 10.79 -0.46 8.39
CA ASP A 16 9.69 -0.26 9.33
C ASP A 16 8.91 1.00 8.93
N LEU A 17 7.63 0.84 8.63
CA LEU A 17 6.73 1.93 8.27
C LEU A 17 6.05 2.54 9.51
N GLY A 18 6.29 1.99 10.70
CA GLY A 18 5.63 2.35 11.93
C GLY A 18 4.29 1.64 12.13
N GLU A 19 3.69 1.84 13.30
CA GLU A 19 2.42 1.22 13.70
C GLU A 19 1.21 2.15 13.55
N ARG A 20 1.46 3.44 13.33
CA ARG A 20 0.43 4.49 13.30
C ARG A 20 -0.27 4.63 11.94
N LEU A 21 0.08 3.80 10.96
CA LEU A 21 -0.59 3.78 9.66
C LEU A 21 -1.99 3.19 9.80
N LEU A 22 -2.99 3.95 9.36
CA LEU A 22 -4.38 3.54 9.40
C LEU A 22 -4.74 2.81 8.10
N TRP A 23 -5.23 1.58 8.23
CA TRP A 23 -5.77 0.85 7.08
C TRP A 23 -7.23 1.30 6.85
N THR A 24 -7.46 2.08 5.80
CA THR A 24 -8.76 2.75 5.59
C THR A 24 -9.80 1.88 4.89
N ASP A 25 -9.37 0.96 4.03
CA ASP A 25 -10.23 0.09 3.20
C ASP A 25 -10.21 -1.38 3.66
N GLU A 26 -9.94 -1.62 4.95
CA GLU A 26 -9.74 -2.97 5.50
C GLU A 26 -10.91 -3.91 5.22
N TYR A 27 -12.14 -3.43 5.38
CA TYR A 27 -13.37 -4.21 5.23
C TYR A 27 -14.18 -3.85 3.99
N ASP A 28 -13.67 -2.93 3.15
CA ASP A 28 -14.38 -2.46 1.95
C ASP A 28 -14.29 -3.47 0.80
N TRP A 29 -13.29 -4.35 0.84
CA TRP A 29 -13.10 -5.40 -0.16
C TRP A 29 -13.65 -6.75 0.30
N SER A 30 -14.39 -7.41 -0.59
CA SER A 30 -14.85 -8.80 -0.44
C SER A 30 -14.25 -9.68 -1.54
N ALA A 31 -13.82 -10.88 -1.16
CA ALA A 31 -13.38 -11.91 -2.11
C ALA A 31 -14.58 -12.53 -2.84
N ALA A 32 -15.69 -12.74 -2.13
CA ALA A 32 -16.92 -13.25 -2.71
C ALA A 32 -17.69 -12.11 -3.37
N GLU A 33 -18.00 -12.27 -4.66
CA GLU A 33 -18.76 -11.30 -5.44
C GLU A 33 -19.96 -11.99 -6.08
N THR A 34 -21.06 -11.24 -6.13
CA THR A 34 -22.30 -11.65 -6.78
C THR A 34 -22.75 -10.55 -7.71
N GLU A 35 -22.74 -10.83 -9.01
CA GLU A 35 -23.23 -9.91 -10.02
C GLU A 35 -24.58 -10.42 -10.55
N THR A 36 -25.53 -9.50 -10.75
CA THR A 36 -26.84 -9.86 -11.29
C THR A 36 -27.14 -9.06 -12.55
N ALA A 37 -27.72 -9.73 -13.53
CA ALA A 37 -28.12 -9.14 -14.80
C ALA A 37 -29.45 -9.73 -15.24
N TYR A 38 -30.18 -9.02 -16.10
CA TYR A 38 -31.34 -9.59 -16.79
C TYR A 38 -30.94 -9.96 -18.21
N SER A 39 -31.31 -11.17 -18.63
CA SER A 39 -31.19 -11.59 -20.02
C SER A 39 -32.17 -10.82 -20.92
N THR A 40 -31.99 -10.93 -22.25
CA THR A 40 -32.89 -10.33 -23.24
C THR A 40 -34.32 -10.86 -23.19
N THR A 41 -34.54 -12.03 -22.55
CA THR A 41 -35.87 -12.61 -22.30
C THR A 41 -36.45 -12.22 -20.94
N GLY A 42 -35.72 -11.45 -20.12
CA GLY A 42 -36.15 -11.02 -18.78
C GLY A 42 -35.84 -12.00 -17.64
N ALA A 43 -35.15 -13.12 -17.90
CA ALA A 43 -34.69 -14.01 -16.84
C ALA A 43 -33.55 -13.37 -16.04
N LEU A 44 -33.59 -13.52 -14.71
CA LEU A 44 -32.52 -13.10 -13.80
C LEU A 44 -31.32 -14.05 -13.93
N LEU A 45 -30.16 -13.50 -14.26
CA LEU A 45 -28.86 -14.14 -14.25
C LEU A 45 -28.14 -13.72 -12.98
N VAL A 46 -27.56 -14.68 -12.27
CA VAL A 46 -26.77 -14.47 -11.06
C VAL A 46 -25.44 -15.17 -11.26
N ASP A 47 -24.35 -14.40 -11.30
CA ASP A 47 -23.00 -14.92 -11.30
C ASP A 47 -22.40 -14.78 -9.90
N CYS A 48 -21.94 -15.90 -9.33
CA CYS A 48 -21.35 -15.96 -8.00
C CYS A 48 -19.95 -16.55 -8.12
N ALA A 49 -18.94 -15.72 -7.86
CA ALA A 49 -17.55 -16.11 -7.99
C ALA A 49 -16.68 -15.58 -6.84
N THR A 50 -15.44 -16.05 -6.78
CA THR A 50 -14.43 -15.56 -5.84
C THR A 50 -13.28 -14.91 -6.60
N ARG A 51 -12.97 -13.66 -6.25
CA ARG A 51 -11.80 -12.93 -6.76
C ARG A 51 -10.52 -13.63 -6.30
N GLN A 52 -9.61 -13.91 -7.23
CA GLN A 52 -8.34 -14.60 -6.94
C GLN A 52 -7.26 -13.67 -6.35
N ALA A 53 -7.29 -12.39 -6.71
CA ALA A 53 -6.33 -11.37 -6.29
C ALA A 53 -6.97 -9.98 -6.40
N GLY A 54 -6.21 -8.94 -6.06
CA GLY A 54 -6.61 -7.55 -6.30
C GLY A 54 -7.30 -6.89 -5.12
N ARG A 55 -7.03 -7.33 -3.88
CA ARG A 55 -7.47 -6.61 -2.68
C ARG A 55 -6.66 -5.31 -2.56
N PRO A 56 -7.30 -4.12 -2.63
CA PRO A 56 -6.60 -2.87 -2.36
C PRO A 56 -6.26 -2.80 -0.87
N ILE A 57 -5.09 -2.22 -0.58
CA ILE A 57 -4.66 -1.92 0.79
C ILE A 57 -4.21 -0.46 0.79
N SER A 58 -5.03 0.41 1.37
CA SER A 58 -4.77 1.83 1.53
C SER A 58 -4.32 2.12 2.96
N LEU A 59 -3.10 2.64 3.11
CA LEU A 59 -2.52 2.98 4.41
C LEU A 59 -2.34 4.50 4.51
N ASP A 60 -3.12 5.12 5.39
CA ASP A 60 -3.09 6.55 5.66
C ASP A 60 -2.25 6.89 6.90
N GLY A 61 -1.14 7.59 6.67
CA GLY A 61 -0.32 8.17 7.71
C GLY A 61 -0.68 9.61 8.08
N GLN A 62 -1.50 10.30 7.28
CA GLN A 62 -1.89 11.68 7.54
C GLN A 62 -2.83 11.78 8.74
N THR A 63 -3.90 10.99 8.75
CA THR A 63 -4.85 10.95 9.87
C THR A 63 -4.26 10.21 11.07
N GLY A 64 -3.52 9.13 10.80
CA GLY A 64 -2.84 8.35 11.85
C GLY A 64 -1.66 9.07 12.50
N GLN A 65 -1.18 10.18 11.92
CA GLN A 65 0.06 10.85 12.30
C GLN A 65 1.23 9.86 12.33
N ALA A 66 1.36 9.06 11.27
CA ALA A 66 2.51 8.19 11.08
C ALA A 66 3.63 9.01 10.43
N TRP A 67 4.78 9.08 11.06
CA TRP A 67 5.91 9.85 10.56
C TRP A 67 6.98 8.92 10.01
N ILE A 68 7.51 9.27 8.84
CA ILE A 68 8.70 8.64 8.26
C ILE A 68 9.74 9.72 7.95
N THR A 69 11.01 9.34 7.91
CA THR A 69 12.09 10.28 7.59
C THR A 69 12.18 10.51 6.08
N ARG A 70 12.77 11.64 5.67
CA ARG A 70 13.05 11.94 4.25
C ARG A 70 13.93 10.85 3.62
N ALA A 71 14.93 10.35 4.34
CA ALA A 71 15.77 9.25 3.86
C ALA A 71 14.94 7.98 3.55
N MET A 72 13.97 7.64 4.41
CA MET A 72 13.03 6.55 4.13
C MET A 72 12.16 6.85 2.91
N CYS A 73 11.64 8.08 2.76
CA CYS A 73 10.90 8.48 1.56
C CYS A 73 11.70 8.28 0.28
N ASP A 74 12.99 8.65 0.28
CA ASP A 74 13.87 8.50 -0.88
C ASP A 74 14.10 7.01 -1.22
N GLN A 75 14.28 6.16 -0.21
CA GLN A 75 14.38 4.71 -0.40
C GLN A 75 13.08 4.10 -0.93
N LEU A 76 11.93 4.47 -0.35
CA LEU A 76 10.60 4.03 -0.77
C LEU A 76 10.30 4.44 -2.22
N ARG A 77 10.69 5.67 -2.60
CA ARG A 77 10.59 6.14 -4.00
C ARG A 77 11.44 5.31 -4.95
N THR A 78 12.64 4.92 -4.54
CA THR A 78 13.54 4.05 -5.33
C THR A 78 12.95 2.65 -5.50
N TRP A 79 12.28 2.13 -4.47
CA TRP A 79 11.59 0.84 -4.55
C TRP A 79 10.38 0.89 -5.48
N LYS A 80 9.53 1.93 -5.35
CA LYS A 80 8.38 2.13 -6.24
C LYS A 80 8.76 2.25 -7.72
N ALA A 81 9.95 2.77 -8.03
CA ALA A 81 10.43 2.88 -9.40
C ALA A 81 10.70 1.53 -10.11
N ARG A 82 10.52 0.39 -9.41
CA ARG A 82 10.72 -0.96 -9.95
C ARG A 82 9.39 -1.53 -10.45
N PRO A 83 9.14 -1.56 -11.78
CA PRO A 83 7.88 -2.05 -12.32
C PRO A 83 7.73 -3.56 -12.07
N GLY A 84 6.52 -3.98 -11.68
CA GLY A 84 6.18 -5.39 -11.46
C GLY A 84 6.87 -6.05 -10.25
N ALA A 85 7.61 -5.29 -9.45
CA ALA A 85 8.22 -5.81 -8.23
C ALA A 85 7.14 -6.13 -7.19
N VAL A 86 7.20 -7.34 -6.64
CA VAL A 86 6.36 -7.77 -5.52
C VAL A 86 7.10 -7.50 -4.21
N PHE A 87 6.38 -6.91 -3.27
CA PHE A 87 6.87 -6.59 -1.93
C PHE A 87 6.12 -7.43 -0.90
N ALA A 88 6.79 -7.76 0.21
CA ALA A 88 6.16 -8.39 1.35
C ALA A 88 5.77 -7.31 2.37
N LEU A 89 4.47 -7.00 2.44
CA LEU A 89 3.89 -6.05 3.38
C LEU A 89 3.39 -6.80 4.63
N THR A 90 3.92 -6.46 5.80
CA THR A 90 3.48 -6.99 7.08
C THR A 90 2.58 -5.99 7.79
N VAL A 91 1.28 -6.28 7.82
CA VAL A 91 0.25 -5.49 8.51
C VAL A 91 -0.37 -6.34 9.61
N ARG A 92 -0.33 -5.84 10.85
CA ARG A 92 -0.85 -6.53 12.05
C ARG A 92 -0.36 -7.98 12.19
N GLY A 93 0.92 -8.22 11.89
CA GLY A 93 1.55 -9.54 12.00
C GLY A 93 1.29 -10.50 10.83
N SER A 94 0.44 -10.12 9.85
CA SER A 94 0.21 -10.92 8.65
C SER A 94 1.03 -10.38 7.47
N ALA A 95 1.87 -11.24 6.89
CA ALA A 95 2.62 -10.92 5.68
C ALA A 95 1.74 -11.14 4.44
N ARG A 96 1.78 -10.17 3.52
CA ARG A 96 1.01 -10.16 2.28
C ARG A 96 1.92 -9.80 1.12
N ASN A 97 1.75 -10.47 -0.02
CA ASN A 97 2.43 -10.10 -1.25
C ASN A 97 1.64 -8.97 -1.90
N VAL A 98 2.34 -7.87 -2.18
CA VAL A 98 1.70 -6.67 -2.72
C VAL A 98 2.48 -6.06 -3.87
N LEU A 99 1.74 -5.54 -4.84
CA LEU A 99 2.23 -4.59 -5.82
C LEU A 99 2.05 -3.17 -5.29
N TRP A 100 2.98 -2.30 -5.65
CA TRP A 100 2.93 -0.91 -5.28
C TRP A 100 2.17 -0.09 -6.33
N LEU A 101 1.01 0.46 -5.95
CA LEU A 101 0.24 1.35 -6.83
C LEU A 101 0.66 2.81 -6.62
N GLU A 102 0.50 3.32 -5.39
CA GLU A 102 0.70 4.73 -5.08
C GLU A 102 1.55 4.95 -3.83
N PHE A 103 2.30 6.05 -3.84
CA PHE A 103 3.09 6.54 -2.72
C PHE A 103 3.13 8.05 -2.84
N SER A 104 2.73 8.72 -1.78
CA SER A 104 2.95 10.14 -1.61
C SER A 104 3.37 10.39 -0.17
N ALA A 105 4.11 11.46 0.06
CA ALA A 105 4.54 11.87 1.37
C ALA A 105 4.51 13.39 1.43
N ARG A 106 3.87 13.94 2.46
CA ARG A 106 3.83 15.39 2.69
C ARG A 106 4.71 15.75 3.89
N PRO A 107 5.48 16.84 3.84
CA PRO A 107 6.23 17.27 5.01
C PRO A 107 5.25 17.71 6.11
N VAL A 108 5.62 17.49 7.37
CA VAL A 108 4.79 17.90 8.52
C VAL A 108 4.67 19.42 8.62
N TRP A 109 5.68 20.15 8.17
CA TRP A 109 5.75 21.60 8.19
C TRP A 109 6.28 22.14 6.85
N ALA A 110 6.02 23.42 6.55
CA ALA A 110 6.44 24.03 5.29
C ALA A 110 7.96 24.26 5.29
N LEU A 111 8.65 23.60 4.36
CA LEU A 111 10.11 23.65 4.23
C LEU A 111 10.53 24.71 3.21
N ILE A 112 11.60 25.43 3.50
CA ILE A 112 12.35 26.18 2.49
C ILE A 112 13.49 25.32 1.92
N ASP A 113 13.97 25.65 0.73
CA ASP A 113 14.96 24.84 -0.01
C ASP A 113 16.25 24.55 0.77
N SER A 114 16.67 25.44 1.68
CA SER A 114 17.89 25.25 2.49
C SER A 114 17.73 24.31 3.68
N GLU A 115 16.52 23.85 3.99
CA GLU A 115 16.21 23.09 5.22
C GLU A 115 16.03 21.59 4.98
N HIS A 116 16.30 21.09 3.77
CA HIS A 116 16.15 19.68 3.44
C HIS A 116 17.25 18.81 4.08
N THR A 117 16.94 18.21 5.23
CA THR A 117 17.79 17.20 5.88
C THR A 117 17.19 15.78 5.77
N PRO A 118 18.00 14.71 5.87
CA PRO A 118 17.49 13.34 5.79
C PRO A 118 16.53 12.95 6.93
N GLU A 119 16.60 13.63 8.07
CA GLU A 119 15.81 13.36 9.28
C GLU A 119 14.43 14.01 9.29
N LEU A 120 14.11 14.85 8.30
CA LEU A 120 12.83 15.54 8.24
C LEU A 120 11.65 14.58 8.25
N ALA A 121 10.63 14.93 9.04
CA ALA A 121 9.42 14.14 9.20
C ALA A 121 8.42 14.40 8.06
N TYR A 122 7.97 13.31 7.45
CA TYR A 122 6.92 13.29 6.44
C TYR A 122 5.77 12.39 6.89
N LEU A 123 4.55 12.75 6.49
CA LEU A 123 3.34 11.95 6.63
C LEU A 123 3.12 11.20 5.31
N PRO A 124 3.26 9.86 5.28
CA PRO A 124 3.11 9.09 4.07
C PRO A 124 1.65 8.67 3.83
N MET A 125 1.35 8.38 2.57
CA MET A 125 0.17 7.68 2.12
C MET A 125 0.63 6.58 1.16
N PHE A 126 0.12 5.37 1.37
CA PHE A 126 0.42 4.24 0.50
C PHE A 126 -0.86 3.64 -0.07
N LYS A 127 -0.78 3.18 -1.32
CA LYS A 127 -1.78 2.32 -1.93
C LYS A 127 -1.08 1.11 -2.51
N PHE A 128 -1.46 -0.05 -2.03
CA PHE A 128 -0.96 -1.34 -2.46
C PHE A 128 -2.09 -2.17 -3.07
N LEU A 129 -1.72 -3.17 -3.86
CA LEU A 129 -2.63 -4.18 -4.39
C LEU A 129 -2.10 -5.56 -3.99
N GLU A 130 -2.87 -6.32 -3.23
CA GLU A 130 -2.54 -7.69 -2.86
C GLU A 130 -2.66 -8.62 -4.08
N VAL A 131 -1.63 -9.44 -4.32
CA VAL A 131 -1.49 -10.35 -5.47
C VAL A 131 -1.15 -11.77 -5.07
#